data_AF-A0A661NNI2-F1
#
_entry.id   AF-A0A661NNI2-F1
#
_cell.length_a   1.000
_cell.length_b   1.000
_cell.length_c   1.000
_cell.angle_alpha   90.00
_cell.angle_beta   90.00
_cell.angle_gamma   90.00
#
_symmetry.space_group_name_H-M   'P 1'
#
loop_
_entity.id
_entity.type
_entity.pdbx_description
1 polymer ?
#
loop_
_entity_poly.entity_id
_entity_poly.type
_entity_poly.pdbx_seq_one_letter_code
_entity_poly.pdbx_strand_id
1 'polypeptide(L)'
;MSSAPDRWAKLSAAWLLGLCLVFVSLALTSPAAAAGNSFVHVVRSGETLASIAQRYYGDPRRESVLVAENGLTEHGGSAIVVGLRLVIPWVDHHIVEEGQTWAGIAEHYYGNVSRQFLLTSVNNGGSGEQPAIGAELLIPYPLRHVAGQSANLRRIGNTFFPGGGADSVRMLRRFNGMRGLRPARGQVVLIPLSDLTLSEEGRRAIEEATGEQIDGGEVRALQQQIEERVPELGEHVRRGRFAEAVSLGNRLLGGGQLTGNQVVSIQRELGTAYVALGRRDLAAAAFAEALSLQQDLELDVARTSPTVLRAFRDAQERVADGGADDEQEGDEDAGSENPEGGDL
;
A
#
# COMPACT_ATOMS: atom_id res chain seq x y z
N MET A 1 23.53 32.26 -76.25
CA MET A 1 23.61 30.79 -76.43
C MET A 1 24.44 30.25 -75.27
N SER A 2 23.99 29.44 -74.31
CA SER A 2 22.72 28.75 -74.07
C SER A 2 22.71 28.33 -72.57
N SER A 3 21.59 28.60 -71.90
CA SER A 3 21.01 27.92 -70.72
C SER A 3 21.87 27.50 -69.51
N ALA A 4 21.63 28.14 -68.36
CA ALA A 4 21.53 27.45 -67.04
C ALA A 4 20.13 26.75 -66.96
N PRO A 5 19.74 25.88 -66.00
CA PRO A 5 20.06 25.88 -64.55
C PRO A 5 20.26 24.47 -63.91
N ASP A 6 20.64 24.39 -62.61
CA ASP A 6 19.79 23.79 -61.55
C ASP A 6 20.46 23.57 -60.18
N ARG A 7 19.59 23.62 -59.17
CA ARG A 7 19.79 23.86 -57.74
C ARG A 7 19.87 22.56 -56.94
N TRP A 8 20.78 22.53 -55.96
CA TRP A 8 20.71 21.84 -54.65
C TRP A 8 20.75 20.30 -54.62
N ALA A 9 21.86 19.75 -54.12
CA ALA A 9 21.88 18.48 -53.36
C ALA A 9 23.27 18.15 -52.78
N LYS A 10 23.31 17.91 -51.44
CA LYS A 10 24.18 16.96 -50.70
C LYS A 10 25.59 17.45 -50.33
N LEU A 11 25.84 17.67 -49.03
CA LEU A 11 26.50 16.75 -48.06
C LEU A 11 27.98 16.52 -48.47
N SER A 12 29.01 16.75 -47.67
CA SER A 12 29.16 16.64 -46.22
C SER A 12 30.49 17.28 -45.81
N ALA A 13 30.45 18.15 -44.79
CA ALA A 13 31.64 18.78 -44.24
C ALA A 13 32.28 17.89 -43.16
N ALA A 14 33.60 17.74 -43.30
CA ALA A 14 34.61 17.81 -42.24
C ALA A 14 34.57 16.77 -41.09
N TRP A 15 35.42 15.74 -41.27
CA TRP A 15 36.60 15.50 -40.43
C TRP A 15 36.52 15.79 -38.92
N LEU A 16 36.40 14.70 -38.15
CA LEU A 16 37.26 14.30 -37.02
C LEU A 16 38.22 15.38 -36.46
N LEU A 17 37.91 15.92 -35.28
CA LEU A 17 38.85 16.12 -34.14
C LEU A 17 38.13 16.87 -33.01
N GLY A 18 37.95 16.22 -31.85
CA GLY A 18 37.41 16.87 -30.65
C GLY A 18 36.93 15.92 -29.56
N LEU A 19 37.63 14.80 -29.36
CA LEU A 19 37.37 13.84 -28.30
C LEU A 19 37.98 14.35 -27.00
N CYS A 20 37.16 14.92 -26.11
CA CYS A 20 37.31 14.93 -24.64
C CYS A 20 36.27 15.85 -23.99
N LEU A 21 35.00 15.45 -24.01
CA LEU A 21 34.05 15.86 -22.98
C LEU A 21 33.69 14.61 -22.19
N VAL A 22 34.38 14.50 -21.06
CA VAL A 22 34.11 13.57 -19.97
C VAL A 22 32.70 13.88 -19.47
N PHE A 23 31.69 13.23 -20.06
CA PHE A 23 30.39 13.09 -19.43
C PHE A 23 30.54 12.05 -18.32
N VAL A 24 31.01 12.51 -17.15
CA VAL A 24 30.66 11.87 -15.88
C VAL A 24 29.17 12.13 -15.70
N SER A 25 28.36 11.31 -16.37
CA SER A 25 26.97 11.11 -15.98
C SER A 25 27.05 10.36 -14.66
N LEU A 26 27.10 11.15 -13.59
CA LEU A 26 26.98 10.71 -12.22
C LEU A 26 25.66 9.94 -12.15
N ALA A 27 25.75 8.60 -12.22
CA ALA A 27 24.66 7.75 -11.83
C ALA A 27 24.40 8.08 -10.36
N LEU A 28 23.40 8.93 -10.14
CA LEU A 28 22.71 9.08 -8.88
C LEU A 28 22.25 7.66 -8.52
N THR A 29 23.08 7.00 -7.74
CA THR A 29 22.73 5.77 -7.06
C THR A 29 21.68 6.21 -6.06
N SER A 30 20.40 6.07 -6.43
CA SER A 30 19.31 6.21 -5.47
C SER A 30 19.57 5.22 -4.33
N PRO A 31 19.80 5.68 -3.09
CA PRO A 31 19.66 4.80 -1.96
C PRO A 31 18.17 4.73 -1.66
N ALA A 32 17.38 4.07 -2.52
CA ALA A 32 16.06 3.61 -2.11
C ALA A 32 16.24 2.33 -1.28
N ALA A 33 17.03 2.44 -0.21
CA ALA A 33 16.97 1.50 0.88
C ALA A 33 15.84 2.03 1.78
N ALA A 34 14.66 1.44 1.63
CA ALA A 34 13.46 1.65 2.43
C ALA A 34 13.76 2.33 3.78
N ALA A 35 13.47 3.62 3.88
CA ALA A 35 13.41 4.32 5.15
C ALA A 35 12.13 3.83 5.84
N GLY A 36 12.21 2.67 6.49
CA GLY A 36 11.12 2.22 7.34
C GLY A 36 10.98 3.16 8.54
N ASN A 37 9.76 3.28 9.05
CA ASN A 37 9.47 4.13 10.19
C ASN A 37 10.37 3.76 11.37
N SER A 38 11.14 4.74 11.86
CA SER A 38 12.07 4.53 12.95
C SER A 38 12.31 5.80 13.76
N PHE A 39 12.70 5.61 15.02
CA PHE A 39 12.98 6.68 15.97
C PHE A 39 14.33 6.44 16.62
N VAL A 40 15.10 7.50 16.89
CA VAL A 40 16.39 7.37 17.57
C VAL A 40 16.23 7.63 19.06
N HIS A 41 16.24 6.55 19.84
CA HIS A 41 16.27 6.59 21.29
C HIS A 41 17.70 6.78 21.81
N VAL A 42 17.89 7.70 22.75
CA VAL A 42 19.18 7.90 23.45
C VAL A 42 19.13 7.19 24.80
N VAL A 43 19.96 6.16 24.97
CA VAL A 43 20.02 5.32 26.17
C VAL A 43 20.32 6.17 27.40
N ARG A 44 19.50 6.01 28.44
CA ARG A 44 19.56 6.71 29.73
C ARG A 44 20.16 5.81 30.80
N SER A 45 20.48 6.41 31.94
CA SER A 45 21.02 5.67 33.09
C SER A 45 20.03 4.63 33.59
N GLY A 46 20.49 3.38 33.74
CA GLY A 46 19.69 2.26 34.25
C GLY A 46 18.87 1.50 33.19
N GLU A 47 18.85 1.95 31.94
CA GLU A 47 18.15 1.23 30.87
C GLU A 47 18.94 0.01 30.38
N THR A 48 18.18 -1.03 30.02
CA THR A 48 18.64 -2.23 29.31
C THR A 48 17.88 -2.36 27.99
N LEU A 49 18.40 -3.15 27.03
CA LEU A 49 17.70 -3.41 25.78
C LEU A 49 16.30 -4.00 26.01
N ALA A 50 16.17 -4.93 26.96
CA ALA A 50 14.89 -5.49 27.36
C ALA A 50 13.92 -4.42 27.90
N SER A 51 14.38 -3.48 28.73
CA SER A 51 13.52 -2.40 29.24
C SER A 51 13.12 -1.40 28.14
N ILE A 52 14.01 -1.11 27.20
CA ILE A 52 13.73 -0.23 26.06
C ILE A 52 12.75 -0.93 25.12
N ALA A 53 12.94 -2.21 24.84
CA ALA A 53 12.01 -3.02 24.05
C ALA A 53 10.63 -3.12 24.72
N GLN A 54 10.58 -3.31 26.04
CA GLN A 54 9.33 -3.27 26.81
C GLN A 54 8.62 -1.93 26.67
N ARG A 55 9.36 -0.82 26.76
CA ARG A 55 8.81 0.54 26.60
C ARG A 55 8.22 0.74 25.21
N TYR A 56 8.99 0.48 24.15
CA TYR A 56 8.57 0.79 22.79
C TYR A 56 7.62 -0.23 22.18
N TYR A 57 7.74 -1.52 22.52
CA TYR A 57 6.96 -2.59 21.89
C TYR A 57 6.02 -3.34 22.83
N GLY A 58 6.06 -3.05 24.14
CA GLY A 58 5.27 -3.79 25.11
C GLY A 58 5.78 -5.21 25.40
N ASP A 59 6.88 -5.65 24.77
CA ASP A 59 7.46 -6.98 24.93
C ASP A 59 8.99 -6.90 25.03
N PRO A 60 9.60 -7.30 26.17
CA PRO A 60 11.04 -7.23 26.37
C PRO A 60 11.81 -8.18 25.44
N ARG A 61 11.15 -9.23 24.92
CA ARG A 61 11.77 -10.20 23.98
C ARG A 61 12.10 -9.57 22.62
N ARG A 62 11.55 -8.39 22.33
CA ARG A 62 11.88 -7.59 21.14
C ARG A 62 13.27 -6.94 21.21
N GLU A 63 14.03 -7.15 22.29
CA GLU A 63 15.45 -6.74 22.35
C GLU A 63 16.26 -7.31 21.17
N SER A 64 15.89 -8.48 20.66
CA SER A 64 16.53 -9.10 19.49
C SER A 64 16.42 -8.26 18.21
N VAL A 65 15.33 -7.50 18.07
CA VAL A 65 15.12 -6.53 16.98
C VAL A 65 16.08 -5.36 17.14
N LEU A 66 16.17 -4.79 18.34
CA LEU A 66 17.08 -3.69 18.64
C LEU A 66 18.55 -4.08 18.41
N VAL A 67 18.92 -5.29 18.81
CA VAL A 67 20.25 -5.84 18.57
C VAL A 67 20.57 -5.94 17.08
N ALA A 68 19.64 -6.48 16.29
CA ALA A 68 19.83 -6.68 14.86
C ALA A 68 19.89 -5.35 14.10
N GLU A 69 18.94 -4.44 14.38
CA GLU A 69 18.85 -3.14 13.72
C GLU A 69 20.08 -2.27 14.02
N ASN A 70 20.60 -2.34 15.25
CA ASN A 70 21.71 -1.49 15.69
C ASN A 70 23.08 -2.19 15.64
N GLY A 71 23.17 -3.39 15.05
CA GLY A 71 24.43 -4.11 14.86
C GLY A 71 25.19 -4.49 16.14
N LEU A 72 24.49 -4.65 17.27
CA LEU A 72 25.11 -4.77 18.60
C LEU A 72 25.80 -6.13 18.88
N THR A 73 25.68 -7.10 17.98
CA THR A 73 26.18 -8.48 18.18
C THR A 73 27.46 -8.85 17.43
N GLU A 74 28.03 -7.99 16.60
CA GLU A 74 29.24 -8.37 15.83
C GLU A 74 30.49 -8.62 16.71
N HIS A 75 30.53 -8.13 17.95
CA HIS A 75 31.71 -8.21 18.81
C HIS A 75 31.45 -8.78 20.22
N GLY A 76 30.31 -9.45 20.43
CA GLY A 76 29.96 -10.05 21.72
C GLY A 76 29.37 -9.03 22.70
N GLY A 77 28.04 -9.09 22.84
CA GLY A 77 27.28 -8.54 23.97
C GLY A 77 27.75 -7.20 24.52
N SER A 78 28.00 -6.21 23.65
CA SER A 78 28.34 -4.87 24.14
C SER A 78 27.17 -4.37 24.97
N ALA A 79 27.38 -4.24 26.28
CA ALA A 79 26.40 -3.62 27.16
C ALA A 79 26.06 -2.25 26.57
N ILE A 80 24.77 -1.94 26.46
CA ILE A 80 24.38 -0.60 26.06
C ILE A 80 24.90 0.39 27.12
N VAL A 81 25.44 1.51 26.65
CA VAL A 81 25.99 2.56 27.50
C VAL A 81 25.11 3.79 27.42
N VAL A 82 25.08 4.57 28.49
CA VAL A 82 24.37 5.86 28.51
C VAL A 82 24.88 6.74 27.37
N GLY A 83 23.95 7.36 26.63
CA GLY A 83 24.24 8.18 25.46
C GLY A 83 24.30 7.42 24.13
N LEU A 84 24.28 6.08 24.15
CA LEU A 84 24.17 5.29 22.92
C LEU A 84 22.85 5.62 22.20
N ARG A 85 22.93 5.81 20.88
CA ARG A 85 21.78 6.09 20.02
C ARG A 85 21.30 4.79 19.39
N LEU A 86 20.10 4.36 19.76
CA LEU A 86 19.45 3.16 19.24
C LEU A 86 18.32 3.56 18.28
N VAL A 87 18.35 3.01 17.08
CA VAL A 87 17.24 3.01 16.15
C VAL A 87 16.17 2.05 16.67
N ILE A 88 14.95 2.58 16.81
CA ILE A 88 13.74 1.88 17.22
C ILE A 88 12.82 1.82 16.00
N PRO A 89 12.79 0.71 15.25
CA PRO A 89 11.93 0.58 14.09
C PRO A 89 10.52 0.11 14.46
N TRP A 90 9.52 0.40 13.60
CA TRP A 90 8.19 -0.20 13.67
C TRP A 90 7.63 -0.47 12.28
N VAL A 91 6.49 -1.15 12.21
CA VAL A 91 5.73 -1.36 10.96
C VAL A 91 5.30 -0.05 10.32
N ASP A 92 5.02 -0.08 9.03
CA ASP A 92 4.46 1.07 8.32
C ASP A 92 3.00 0.81 7.94
N HIS A 93 2.28 1.89 7.64
CA HIS A 93 0.88 1.87 7.23
C HIS A 93 0.72 2.64 5.93
N HIS A 94 0.13 1.99 4.92
CA HIS A 94 0.01 2.55 3.57
C HIS A 94 -1.44 2.63 3.14
N ILE A 95 -1.94 3.83 2.85
CA ILE A 95 -3.27 4.02 2.27
C ILE A 95 -3.19 3.80 0.76
N VAL A 96 -4.02 2.90 0.26
CA VAL A 96 -4.04 2.52 -1.16
C VAL A 96 -4.66 3.63 -1.98
N GLU A 97 -3.91 4.09 -2.98
CA GLU A 97 -4.38 5.05 -3.98
C GLU A 97 -4.94 4.33 -5.21
N GLU A 98 -5.63 5.08 -6.07
CA GLU A 98 -6.18 4.58 -7.33
C GLU A 98 -5.11 3.93 -8.21
N GLY A 99 -5.43 2.79 -8.81
CA GLY A 99 -4.55 2.06 -9.73
C GLY A 99 -3.35 1.34 -9.09
N GLN A 100 -3.15 1.45 -7.77
CA GLN A 100 -2.06 0.76 -7.10
C GLN A 100 -2.27 -0.77 -7.10
N THR A 101 -1.17 -1.50 -7.26
CA THR A 101 -1.15 -2.98 -7.25
C THR A 101 -0.29 -3.51 -6.11
N TRP A 102 -0.55 -4.75 -5.66
CA TRP A 102 0.32 -5.39 -4.66
C TRP A 102 1.78 -5.46 -5.13
N ALA A 103 1.99 -5.69 -6.43
CA ALA A 103 3.33 -5.73 -7.03
C ALA A 103 4.02 -4.37 -6.97
N GLY A 104 3.33 -3.28 -7.32
CA GLY A 104 3.85 -1.92 -7.25
C GLY A 104 4.19 -1.50 -5.82
N ILE A 105 3.30 -1.80 -4.86
CA ILE A 105 3.53 -1.50 -3.44
C ILE A 105 4.72 -2.32 -2.91
N ALA A 106 4.84 -3.61 -3.27
CA ALA A 106 5.99 -4.42 -2.89
C ALA A 106 7.30 -3.94 -3.52
N GLU A 107 7.27 -3.44 -4.75
CA GLU A 107 8.44 -2.80 -5.36
C GLU A 107 8.82 -1.53 -4.61
N HIS A 108 7.85 -0.70 -4.22
CA HIS A 108 8.10 0.52 -3.46
C HIS A 108 8.74 0.24 -2.09
N TYR A 109 8.11 -0.59 -1.26
CA TYR A 109 8.55 -0.83 0.11
C TYR A 109 9.71 -1.82 0.22
N TYR A 110 9.81 -2.76 -0.72
CA TYR A 110 10.78 -3.85 -0.63
C TYR A 110 11.72 -3.93 -1.83
N GLY A 111 11.61 -3.09 -2.84
CA GLY A 111 12.46 -3.13 -4.05
C GLY A 111 12.34 -4.45 -4.81
N ASN A 112 11.22 -5.16 -4.66
CA ASN A 112 10.99 -6.41 -5.39
C ASN A 112 9.50 -6.78 -5.48
N VAL A 113 8.94 -6.71 -6.70
CA VAL A 113 7.56 -7.15 -7.03
C VAL A 113 7.21 -8.56 -6.56
N SER A 114 8.19 -9.47 -6.48
CA SER A 114 7.94 -10.85 -6.05
C SER A 114 7.60 -10.97 -4.57
N ARG A 115 7.84 -9.92 -3.77
CA ARG A 115 7.51 -9.86 -2.33
C ARG A 115 6.05 -9.52 -2.06
N GLN A 116 5.26 -9.23 -3.10
CA GLN A 116 3.82 -8.97 -2.98
C GLN A 116 3.06 -10.05 -2.20
N PHE A 117 3.49 -11.32 -2.27
CA PHE A 117 2.86 -12.41 -1.55
C PHE A 117 2.76 -12.15 -0.04
N LEU A 118 3.76 -11.46 0.52
CA LEU A 118 3.78 -11.10 1.93
C LEU A 118 2.68 -10.08 2.21
N LEU A 119 2.62 -9.01 1.42
CA LEU A 119 1.62 -7.95 1.56
C LEU A 119 0.21 -8.51 1.44
N THR A 120 -0.07 -9.32 0.41
CA THR A 120 -1.36 -9.99 0.24
C THR A 120 -1.70 -10.83 1.47
N SER A 121 -0.76 -11.65 1.97
CA SER A 121 -1.02 -12.52 3.11
C SER A 121 -1.25 -11.78 4.43
N VAL A 122 -0.47 -10.74 4.73
CA VAL A 122 -0.57 -9.95 5.97
C VAL A 122 -1.80 -9.04 5.97
N ASN A 123 -2.31 -8.71 4.78
CA ASN A 123 -3.48 -7.85 4.60
C ASN A 123 -4.76 -8.59 4.22
N ASN A 124 -4.79 -9.92 4.39
CA ASN A 124 -5.95 -10.77 4.07
C ASN A 124 -6.46 -10.59 2.62
N GLY A 125 -5.59 -10.25 1.69
CA GLY A 125 -5.96 -10.11 0.28
C GLY A 125 -6.26 -11.47 -0.36
N GLY A 126 -7.26 -11.51 -1.25
CA GLY A 126 -7.58 -12.69 -2.03
C GLY A 126 -6.52 -13.02 -3.09
N SER A 127 -6.55 -14.25 -3.59
CA SER A 127 -5.64 -14.69 -4.64
C SER A 127 -5.97 -13.99 -5.96
N GLY A 128 -5.06 -13.13 -6.44
CA GLY A 128 -5.22 -12.43 -7.73
C GLY A 128 -6.00 -11.12 -7.64
N GLU A 129 -6.54 -10.79 -6.46
CA GLU A 129 -7.17 -9.50 -6.19
C GLU A 129 -6.11 -8.42 -5.97
N GLN A 130 -6.41 -7.18 -6.36
CA GLN A 130 -5.62 -6.00 -6.03
C GLN A 130 -6.10 -5.38 -4.71
N PRO A 131 -5.26 -4.58 -4.02
CA PRO A 131 -5.71 -3.92 -2.81
C PRO A 131 -6.83 -2.93 -3.13
N ALA A 132 -7.84 -2.86 -2.27
CA ALA A 132 -8.96 -1.93 -2.45
C ALA A 132 -8.49 -0.48 -2.24
N ILE A 133 -8.97 0.43 -3.07
CA ILE A 133 -8.72 1.87 -2.94
C ILE A 133 -9.15 2.34 -1.54
N GLY A 134 -8.35 3.20 -0.92
CA GLY A 134 -8.59 3.72 0.43
C GLY A 134 -8.31 2.73 1.56
N ALA A 135 -7.96 1.47 1.27
CA ALA A 135 -7.59 0.52 2.31
C ALA A 135 -6.26 0.92 2.96
N GLU A 136 -6.22 0.89 4.29
CA GLU A 136 -4.96 1.05 5.02
C GLU A 136 -4.29 -0.32 5.20
N LEU A 137 -3.17 -0.49 4.51
CA LEU A 137 -2.38 -1.71 4.50
C LEU A 137 -1.31 -1.67 5.59
N LEU A 138 -1.20 -2.77 6.32
CA LEU A 138 -0.05 -3.03 7.17
C LEU A 138 1.14 -3.43 6.30
N ILE A 139 2.25 -2.72 6.44
CA ILE A 139 3.50 -2.97 5.75
C ILE A 139 4.53 -3.51 6.77
N PRO A 140 4.83 -4.83 6.73
CA PRO A 140 5.85 -5.41 7.59
C PRO A 140 7.21 -4.71 7.47
N TYR A 141 7.85 -4.43 8.61
CA TYR A 141 9.18 -3.82 8.66
C TYR A 141 10.25 -4.81 8.19
N PRO A 142 11.06 -4.49 7.16
CA PRO A 142 12.05 -5.42 6.61
C PRO A 142 13.37 -5.37 7.40
N LEU A 143 13.36 -5.85 8.65
CA LEU A 143 14.52 -5.85 9.55
C LEU A 143 15.74 -6.50 8.87
N ARG A 144 16.87 -5.78 8.86
CA ARG A 144 18.13 -6.28 8.31
C ARG A 144 18.87 -7.10 9.35
N HIS A 145 19.07 -8.39 9.09
CA HIS A 145 19.85 -9.27 9.94
C HIS A 145 21.08 -9.80 9.21
N VAL A 146 22.27 -9.45 9.71
CA VAL A 146 23.54 -9.95 9.15
C VAL A 146 23.82 -11.36 9.66
N ALA A 147 23.92 -12.32 8.74
CA ALA A 147 24.15 -13.72 9.08
C ALA A 147 25.55 -13.97 9.65
N GLY A 148 25.63 -14.45 10.89
CA GLY A 148 26.87 -14.95 11.50
C GLY A 148 27.33 -16.32 10.99
N GLN A 149 28.47 -16.82 11.50
CA GLN A 149 29.08 -18.10 11.05
C GLN A 149 28.18 -19.33 11.21
N SER A 150 27.27 -19.34 12.18
CA SER A 150 26.35 -20.46 12.45
C SER A 150 24.88 -20.13 12.14
N ALA A 151 24.64 -19.10 11.31
CA ALA A 151 23.30 -18.66 10.97
C ALA A 151 22.51 -19.75 10.24
N ASN A 152 21.24 -19.88 10.61
CA ASN A 152 20.29 -20.81 10.04
C ASN A 152 18.90 -20.18 10.12
N LEU A 153 18.16 -20.21 9.01
CA LEU A 153 16.81 -19.64 8.93
C LEU A 153 15.85 -20.23 9.97
N ARG A 154 16.05 -21.47 10.43
CA ARG A 154 15.26 -22.04 11.55
C ARG A 154 15.49 -21.29 12.86
N ARG A 155 16.74 -20.96 13.18
CA ARG A 155 17.08 -20.22 14.39
C ARG A 155 16.61 -18.76 14.28
N ILE A 156 16.84 -18.15 13.12
CA ILE A 156 16.37 -16.79 12.83
C ILE A 156 14.84 -16.75 12.96
N GLY A 157 14.14 -17.67 12.30
CA GLY A 157 12.68 -17.80 12.39
C GLY A 157 12.17 -17.96 13.82
N ASN A 158 12.79 -18.82 14.63
CA ASN A 158 12.40 -18.99 16.04
C ASN A 158 12.68 -17.74 16.91
N THR A 159 13.69 -16.94 16.55
CA THR A 159 14.05 -15.73 17.30
C THR A 159 13.05 -14.62 17.05
N PHE A 160 12.68 -14.41 15.78
CA PHE A 160 11.88 -13.25 15.36
C PHE A 160 10.39 -13.57 15.15
N PHE A 161 10.03 -14.84 14.96
CA PHE A 161 8.65 -15.32 14.81
C PHE A 161 8.40 -16.50 15.75
N PRO A 162 8.37 -16.27 17.07
CA PRO A 162 8.13 -17.33 18.04
C PRO A 162 6.79 -18.02 17.73
N GLY A 163 6.81 -19.36 17.61
CA GLY A 163 5.63 -20.15 17.23
C GLY A 163 5.40 -20.30 15.71
N GLY A 164 6.09 -19.55 14.85
CA GLY A 164 5.92 -19.62 13.40
C GLY A 164 6.46 -20.90 12.73
N GLY A 165 7.34 -21.63 13.42
CA GLY A 165 7.77 -22.98 13.03
C GLY A 165 8.26 -23.11 11.57
N ALA A 166 7.62 -23.98 10.79
CA ALA A 166 8.00 -24.21 9.39
C ALA A 166 7.53 -23.08 8.45
N ASP A 167 6.45 -22.37 8.81
CA ASP A 167 5.90 -21.28 8.00
C ASP A 167 6.83 -20.07 7.98
N SER A 168 7.37 -19.69 9.13
CA SER A 168 8.34 -18.59 9.21
C SER A 168 9.59 -18.87 8.37
N VAL A 169 10.05 -20.13 8.34
CA VAL A 169 11.19 -20.55 7.52
C VAL A 169 10.86 -20.50 6.02
N ARG A 170 9.66 -20.94 5.61
CA ARG A 170 9.20 -20.85 4.22
C ARG A 170 9.09 -19.39 3.77
N MET A 171 8.48 -18.55 4.61
CA MET A 171 8.35 -17.12 4.37
C MET A 171 9.71 -16.45 4.24
N LEU A 172 10.62 -16.66 5.19
CA LEU A 172 11.99 -16.10 5.14
C LEU A 172 12.73 -16.54 3.87
N ARG A 173 12.64 -17.80 3.47
CA ARG A 173 13.25 -18.27 2.22
C ARG A 173 12.67 -17.57 1.00
N ARG A 174 11.34 -17.51 0.88
CA ARG A 174 10.65 -16.90 -0.27
C ARG A 174 10.93 -15.41 -0.35
N PHE A 175 10.82 -14.69 0.77
CA PHE A 175 11.04 -13.25 0.85
C PHE A 175 12.47 -12.84 0.47
N ASN A 176 13.45 -13.68 0.82
CA ASN A 176 14.87 -13.46 0.53
C ASN A 176 15.37 -14.15 -0.75
N GLY A 177 14.49 -14.81 -1.53
CA GLY A 177 14.89 -15.55 -2.74
C GLY A 177 15.88 -16.70 -2.48
N MET A 178 15.88 -17.26 -1.27
CA MET A 178 16.89 -18.24 -0.84
C MET A 178 16.54 -19.67 -1.23
N ARG A 179 17.49 -20.35 -1.90
CA ARG A 179 17.37 -21.78 -2.22
C ARG A 179 17.56 -22.67 -1.00
N GLY A 180 18.50 -22.35 -0.11
CA GLY A 180 18.85 -23.14 1.08
C GLY A 180 18.34 -22.54 2.40
N LEU A 181 18.68 -23.21 3.51
CA LEU A 181 18.35 -22.79 4.89
C LEU A 181 19.49 -22.07 5.62
N ARG A 182 20.69 -22.07 5.05
CA ARG A 182 21.88 -21.47 5.65
C ARG A 182 22.33 -20.29 4.80
N PRO A 183 22.18 -19.06 5.29
CA PRO A 183 22.79 -17.90 4.64
C PRO A 183 24.32 -17.97 4.75
N ALA A 184 25.01 -17.37 3.80
CA ALA A 184 26.46 -17.19 3.88
C ALA A 184 26.83 -16.22 5.01
N ARG A 185 28.03 -16.35 5.58
CA ARG A 185 28.52 -15.39 6.57
C ARG A 185 28.54 -13.97 5.97
N GLY A 186 28.00 -13.00 6.69
CA GLY A 186 27.88 -11.61 6.24
C GLY A 186 26.73 -11.35 5.26
N GLN A 187 26.01 -12.41 4.83
CA GLN A 187 24.82 -12.22 4.01
C GLN A 187 23.72 -11.55 4.84
N VAL A 188 23.13 -10.49 4.29
CA VAL A 188 21.95 -9.85 4.88
C VAL A 188 20.72 -10.70 4.59
N VAL A 189 20.00 -11.05 5.64
CA VAL A 189 18.68 -11.67 5.59
C VAL A 189 17.67 -10.61 6.04
N LEU A 190 16.70 -10.32 5.20
CA LEU A 190 15.58 -9.45 5.54
C LEU A 190 14.49 -10.24 6.27
N ILE A 191 14.03 -9.71 7.38
CA ILE A 191 13.06 -10.35 8.27
C ILE A 191 11.82 -9.46 8.29
N PRO A 192 10.76 -9.82 7.56
CA PRO A 192 9.56 -8.99 7.46
C PRO A 192 8.71 -9.12 8.74
N LEU A 193 8.88 -8.20 9.68
CA LEU A 193 8.17 -8.19 10.95
C LEU A 193 6.83 -7.46 10.78
N SER A 194 5.72 -8.20 10.80
CA SER A 194 4.36 -7.65 10.75
C SER A 194 3.81 -7.26 12.12
N ASP A 195 4.45 -7.73 13.20
CA ASP A 195 3.99 -7.58 14.59
C ASP A 195 4.87 -6.60 15.39
N LEU A 196 5.70 -5.81 14.70
CA LEU A 196 6.55 -4.80 15.31
C LEU A 196 5.79 -3.47 15.46
N THR A 197 4.70 -3.50 16.24
CA THR A 197 3.88 -2.33 16.53
C THR A 197 4.38 -1.60 17.77
N LEU A 198 4.16 -0.28 17.81
CA LEU A 198 4.51 0.51 18.99
C LEU A 198 3.47 0.34 20.10
N SER A 199 3.95 0.22 21.34
CA SER A 199 3.12 0.29 22.52
C SER A 199 2.55 1.71 22.69
N GLU A 200 1.52 1.85 23.52
CA GLU A 200 1.00 3.17 23.92
C GLU A 200 2.09 4.04 24.57
N GLU A 201 2.92 3.45 25.44
CA GLU A 201 4.04 4.16 26.07
C GLU A 201 5.11 4.55 25.04
N GLY A 202 5.36 3.69 24.06
CA GLY A 202 6.30 3.91 22.98
C GLY A 202 5.88 5.08 22.08
N ARG A 203 4.61 5.10 21.66
CA ARG A 203 4.03 6.20 20.86
C ARG A 203 4.11 7.52 21.61
N ARG A 204 3.70 7.57 22.88
CA ARG A 204 3.81 8.78 23.72
C ARG A 204 5.26 9.24 23.86
N ALA A 205 6.20 8.33 24.04
CA ALA A 205 7.61 8.68 24.16
C ALA A 205 8.18 9.30 22.87
N ILE A 206 7.70 8.88 21.70
CA ILE A 206 8.09 9.46 20.40
C ILE A 206 7.41 10.83 20.23
N GLU A 207 6.12 10.93 20.52
CA GLU A 207 5.36 12.18 20.45
C GLU A 207 5.96 13.24 21.37
N GLU A 208 6.29 12.90 22.62
CA GLU A 208 6.97 13.80 23.55
C GLU A 208 8.35 14.28 23.02
N ALA A 209 9.05 13.43 22.27
CA ALA A 209 10.38 13.74 21.76
C ALA A 209 10.38 14.51 20.43
N THR A 210 9.35 14.32 19.61
CA THR A 210 9.30 14.83 18.22
C THR A 210 8.19 15.85 17.99
N GLY A 211 7.15 15.85 18.82
CA GLY A 211 5.90 16.56 18.59
C GLY A 211 4.98 15.90 17.56
N GLU A 212 5.37 14.74 17.01
CA GLU A 212 4.63 14.03 15.98
C GLU A 212 3.80 12.89 16.59
N GLN A 213 2.50 12.87 16.28
CA GLN A 213 1.62 11.77 16.65
C GLN A 213 1.78 10.65 15.61
N ILE A 214 2.23 9.48 16.07
CA ILE A 214 2.41 8.31 15.21
C ILE A 214 1.09 7.53 15.13
N ASP A 215 0.56 7.37 13.91
CA ASP A 215 -0.58 6.50 13.65
C ASP A 215 -0.21 5.03 13.90
N GLY A 216 -1.09 4.32 14.59
CA GLY A 216 -0.94 2.90 14.95
C GLY A 216 -1.76 1.96 14.07
N GLY A 217 -2.27 2.42 12.94
CA GLY A 217 -3.22 1.68 12.10
C GLY A 217 -4.66 1.81 12.59
N GLU A 218 -5.01 2.98 13.13
CA GLU A 218 -6.35 3.23 13.67
C GLU A 218 -7.41 3.15 12.56
N VAL A 219 -7.06 3.65 11.36
CA VAL A 219 -7.92 3.59 10.16
C VAL A 219 -8.21 2.15 9.78
N ARG A 220 -7.19 1.29 9.73
CA ARG A 220 -7.32 -0.14 9.46
C ARG A 220 -8.18 -0.83 10.51
N ALA A 221 -7.99 -0.51 11.79
CA ALA A 221 -8.81 -1.09 12.85
C ALA A 221 -10.29 -0.70 12.70
N LEU A 222 -10.58 0.54 12.31
CA LEU A 222 -11.94 1.00 12.01
C LEU A 222 -12.51 0.28 10.76
N GLN A 223 -11.73 0.18 9.69
CA GLN A 223 -12.10 -0.53 8.47
C GLN A 223 -12.46 -2.00 8.76
N GLN A 224 -11.68 -2.69 9.60
CA GLN A 224 -11.98 -4.06 10.02
C GLN A 224 -13.27 -4.17 10.84
N GLN A 225 -13.51 -3.25 11.77
CA GLN A 225 -14.77 -3.22 12.52
C GLN A 225 -15.99 -2.99 11.62
N ILE A 226 -15.84 -2.17 10.57
CA ILE A 226 -16.91 -1.98 9.59
C ILE A 226 -17.12 -3.23 8.76
N GLU A 227 -16.04 -3.89 8.31
CA GLU A 227 -16.10 -5.15 7.56
C GLU A 227 -16.94 -6.21 8.28
N GLU A 228 -16.74 -6.35 9.60
CA GLU A 228 -17.50 -7.30 10.44
C GLU A 228 -19.00 -7.01 10.49
N ARG A 229 -19.42 -5.77 10.19
CA ARG A 229 -20.82 -5.32 10.23
C ARG A 229 -21.50 -5.35 8.85
N VAL A 230 -20.74 -5.38 7.75
CA VAL A 230 -21.32 -5.47 6.39
C VAL A 230 -22.23 -6.70 6.21
N PRO A 231 -21.93 -7.90 6.75
CA PRO A 231 -22.85 -9.03 6.66
C PRO A 231 -24.21 -8.82 7.33
N GLU A 232 -24.27 -8.00 8.40
CA GLU A 232 -25.52 -7.63 9.07
C GLU A 232 -26.45 -6.86 8.12
N LEU A 233 -25.88 -5.93 7.34
CA LEU A 233 -26.60 -5.19 6.31
C LEU A 233 -27.25 -6.13 5.28
N GLY A 234 -26.48 -7.08 4.75
CA GLY A 234 -27.01 -8.08 3.80
C GLY A 234 -28.06 -9.00 4.42
N GLU A 235 -27.99 -9.30 5.73
CA GLU A 235 -29.02 -10.06 6.44
C GLU A 235 -30.33 -9.27 6.58
N HIS A 236 -30.25 -7.95 6.81
CA HIS A 236 -31.44 -7.09 6.81
C HIS A 236 -32.17 -7.12 5.46
N VAL A 237 -31.42 -6.99 4.36
CA VAL A 237 -31.98 -7.08 3.00
C VAL A 237 -32.61 -8.44 2.76
N ARG A 238 -31.91 -9.55 3.06
CA ARG A 238 -32.42 -10.91 2.88
C ARG A 238 -33.69 -11.21 3.68
N ARG A 239 -33.85 -10.61 4.86
CA ARG A 239 -35.05 -10.77 5.69
C ARG A 239 -36.16 -9.76 5.38
N GLY A 240 -36.00 -8.91 4.37
CA GLY A 240 -36.99 -7.90 3.99
C GLY A 240 -37.07 -6.70 4.95
N ARG A 241 -36.09 -6.53 5.84
CA ARG A 241 -35.97 -5.39 6.76
C ARG A 241 -35.27 -4.21 6.09
N PHE A 242 -35.91 -3.67 5.05
CA PHE A 242 -35.28 -2.69 4.16
C PHE A 242 -35.05 -1.32 4.80
N ALA A 243 -35.94 -0.87 5.70
CA ALA A 243 -35.77 0.39 6.40
C ALA A 243 -34.54 0.34 7.34
N GLU A 244 -34.36 -0.79 8.03
CA GLU A 244 -33.20 -1.05 8.86
C GLU A 244 -31.91 -1.17 8.03
N ALA A 245 -31.98 -1.83 6.87
CA ALA A 245 -30.85 -1.89 5.94
C ALA A 245 -30.40 -0.49 5.50
N VAL A 246 -31.34 0.38 5.11
CA VAL A 246 -31.03 1.77 4.72
C VAL A 246 -30.41 2.55 5.89
N SER A 247 -30.98 2.43 7.08
CA SER A 247 -30.45 3.10 8.29
C SER A 247 -29.04 2.65 8.63
N LEU A 248 -28.78 1.34 8.59
CA LEU A 248 -27.45 0.79 8.86
C LEU A 248 -26.45 1.16 7.77
N GLY A 249 -26.79 0.98 6.49
CA GLY A 249 -25.89 1.28 5.36
C GLY A 249 -25.45 2.74 5.34
N ASN A 250 -26.38 3.69 5.50
CA ASN A 250 -26.03 5.12 5.56
C ASN A 250 -25.16 5.46 6.77
N ARG A 251 -25.37 4.77 7.91
CA ARG A 251 -24.50 4.94 9.09
C ARG A 251 -23.08 4.44 8.84
N LEU A 252 -22.94 3.31 8.13
CA LEU A 252 -21.63 2.77 7.76
C LEU A 252 -20.91 3.72 6.78
N LEU A 253 -21.62 4.22 5.76
CA LEU A 253 -21.09 5.22 4.81
C LEU A 253 -20.67 6.53 5.50
N GLY A 254 -21.44 6.98 6.49
CA GLY A 254 -21.11 8.18 7.28
C GLY A 254 -19.90 8.03 8.22
N GLY A 255 -19.32 6.83 8.33
CA GLY A 255 -18.14 6.55 9.18
C GLY A 255 -16.81 7.06 8.63
N GLY A 256 -16.75 7.47 7.35
CA GLY A 256 -15.69 8.30 6.77
C GLY A 256 -14.39 7.59 6.35
N GLN A 257 -14.18 6.33 6.71
CA GLN A 257 -12.95 5.59 6.36
C GLN A 257 -13.28 4.16 5.93
N LEU A 258 -13.81 4.03 4.72
CA LEU A 258 -14.17 2.75 4.10
C LEU A 258 -13.20 2.41 2.99
N THR A 259 -13.00 1.12 2.77
CA THR A 259 -12.34 0.65 1.54
C THR A 259 -13.30 0.73 0.36
N GLY A 260 -12.79 0.84 -0.86
CA GLY A 260 -13.62 0.80 -2.08
C GLY A 260 -14.54 -0.42 -2.12
N ASN A 261 -14.02 -1.61 -1.77
CA ASN A 261 -14.82 -2.84 -1.71
C ASN A 261 -15.96 -2.78 -0.68
N GLN A 262 -15.74 -2.11 0.45
CA GLN A 262 -16.77 -1.91 1.47
C GLN A 262 -17.85 -0.96 0.96
N VAL A 263 -17.47 0.15 0.32
CA VAL A 263 -18.42 1.09 -0.28
C VAL A 263 -19.26 0.36 -1.34
N VAL A 264 -18.63 -0.38 -2.25
CA VAL A 264 -19.33 -1.19 -3.27
C VAL A 264 -20.32 -2.16 -2.63
N SER A 265 -19.89 -2.90 -1.61
CA SER A 265 -20.75 -3.86 -0.91
C SER A 265 -21.94 -3.18 -0.23
N ILE A 266 -21.72 -2.07 0.49
CA ILE A 266 -22.78 -1.33 1.17
C ILE A 266 -23.75 -0.74 0.14
N GLN A 267 -23.24 -0.12 -0.92
CA GLN A 267 -24.05 0.51 -1.96
C GLN A 267 -24.90 -0.50 -2.73
N ARG A 268 -24.38 -1.70 -3.00
CA ARG A 268 -25.15 -2.79 -3.64
C ARG A 268 -26.36 -3.22 -2.79
N GLU A 269 -26.16 -3.39 -1.49
CA GLU A 269 -27.25 -3.74 -0.55
C GLU A 269 -28.25 -2.58 -0.39
N LEU A 270 -27.77 -1.33 -0.34
CA LEU A 270 -28.61 -0.13 -0.31
C LEU A 270 -29.46 0.01 -1.57
N GLY A 271 -28.87 -0.18 -2.76
CA GLY A 271 -29.58 -0.16 -4.03
C GLY A 271 -30.74 -1.16 -4.04
N THR A 272 -30.48 -2.38 -3.57
CA THR A 272 -31.52 -3.41 -3.41
C THR A 272 -32.62 -2.99 -2.44
N ALA A 273 -32.27 -2.44 -1.28
CA ALA A 273 -33.23 -1.98 -0.28
C ALA A 273 -34.08 -0.78 -0.79
N TYR A 274 -33.47 0.17 -1.50
CA TYR A 274 -34.18 1.32 -2.06
C TYR A 274 -35.17 0.91 -3.15
N VAL A 275 -34.84 -0.08 -3.98
CA VAL A 275 -35.82 -0.65 -4.94
C VAL A 275 -37.02 -1.23 -4.22
N ALA A 276 -36.79 -2.01 -3.15
CA ALA A 276 -37.86 -2.62 -2.38
C ALA A 276 -38.76 -1.58 -1.66
N LEU A 277 -38.19 -0.42 -1.30
CA LEU A 277 -38.91 0.72 -0.73
C LEU A 277 -39.54 1.65 -1.79
N GLY A 278 -39.43 1.32 -3.08
CA GLY A 278 -39.97 2.14 -4.18
C GLY A 278 -39.19 3.43 -4.48
N ARG A 279 -37.99 3.59 -3.92
CA ARG A 279 -37.13 4.78 -4.11
C ARG A 279 -36.14 4.55 -5.26
N ARG A 280 -36.65 4.53 -6.49
CA ARG A 280 -35.86 4.18 -7.69
C ARG A 280 -34.66 5.10 -7.94
N ASP A 281 -34.83 6.41 -7.73
CA ASP A 281 -33.75 7.38 -7.99
C ASP A 281 -32.57 7.14 -7.04
N LEU A 282 -32.86 6.91 -5.76
CA LEU A 282 -31.84 6.58 -4.76
C LEU A 282 -31.19 5.22 -5.02
N ALA A 283 -31.97 4.24 -5.48
CA ALA A 283 -31.42 2.94 -5.84
C ALA A 283 -30.41 3.05 -6.98
N ALA A 284 -30.76 3.80 -8.02
CA ALA A 284 -29.88 3.93 -9.18
C ALA A 284 -28.64 4.77 -8.87
N ALA A 285 -28.76 5.81 -8.02
CA ALA A 285 -27.61 6.55 -7.50
C ALA A 285 -26.67 5.64 -6.69
N ALA A 286 -27.22 4.79 -5.79
CA ALA A 286 -26.41 3.84 -5.03
C ALA A 286 -25.66 2.85 -5.95
N PHE A 287 -26.33 2.30 -6.97
CA PHE A 287 -25.67 1.42 -7.93
C PHE A 287 -24.63 2.14 -8.79
N ALA A 288 -24.85 3.40 -9.17
CA ALA A 288 -23.88 4.20 -9.92
C ALA A 288 -22.60 4.43 -9.09
N GLU A 289 -22.74 4.70 -7.79
CA GLU A 289 -21.61 4.83 -6.87
C GLU A 289 -20.83 3.51 -6.69
N ALA A 290 -21.53 2.37 -6.73
CA ALA A 290 -20.87 1.08 -6.72
C ALA A 290 -20.09 0.83 -8.02
N LEU A 291 -20.65 1.23 -9.16
CA LEU A 291 -20.05 1.08 -10.49
C LEU A 291 -18.85 2.02 -10.72
N SER A 292 -18.85 3.22 -10.14
CA SER A 292 -17.71 4.13 -10.24
C SER A 292 -16.44 3.57 -9.57
N LEU A 293 -16.61 2.81 -8.49
CA LEU A 293 -15.53 2.13 -7.78
C LEU A 293 -15.20 0.75 -8.37
N GLN A 294 -16.19 0.06 -8.93
CA GLN A 294 -16.02 -1.25 -9.55
C GLN A 294 -16.83 -1.32 -10.86
N GLN A 295 -16.16 -1.00 -11.97
CA GLN A 295 -16.79 -0.92 -13.30
C GLN A 295 -17.29 -2.28 -13.82
N ASP A 296 -16.65 -3.38 -13.41
CA ASP A 296 -17.01 -4.75 -13.78
C ASP A 296 -18.03 -5.40 -12.83
N LEU A 297 -18.67 -4.61 -11.96
CA LEU A 297 -19.67 -5.10 -11.03
C LEU A 297 -20.84 -5.74 -11.80
N GLU A 298 -21.16 -6.98 -11.45
CA GLU A 298 -22.33 -7.70 -11.95
C GLU A 298 -23.23 -8.17 -10.80
N LEU A 299 -24.54 -8.19 -11.03
CA LEU A 299 -25.52 -8.78 -10.12
C LEU A 299 -25.91 -10.19 -10.58
N ASP A 300 -26.08 -11.11 -9.64
CA ASP A 300 -26.54 -12.47 -9.93
C ASP A 300 -27.99 -12.45 -10.45
N VAL A 301 -28.16 -12.65 -11.76
CA VAL A 301 -29.46 -12.61 -12.45
C VAL A 301 -30.44 -13.65 -11.89
N ALA A 302 -29.97 -14.80 -11.41
CA ALA A 302 -30.82 -15.86 -10.89
C ALA A 302 -31.34 -15.55 -9.48
N ARG A 303 -30.57 -14.79 -8.70
CA ARG A 303 -30.88 -14.47 -7.29
C ARG A 303 -31.41 -13.05 -7.09
N THR A 304 -31.36 -12.21 -8.11
CA THR A 304 -31.73 -10.80 -8.05
C THR A 304 -33.09 -10.56 -8.71
N SER A 305 -33.95 -9.74 -8.08
CA SER A 305 -35.28 -9.48 -8.63
C SER A 305 -35.21 -8.68 -9.95
N PRO A 306 -36.17 -8.87 -10.89
CA PRO A 306 -36.20 -8.12 -12.15
C PRO A 306 -36.24 -6.60 -11.97
N THR A 307 -36.87 -6.11 -10.91
CA THR A 307 -36.94 -4.67 -10.61
C THR A 307 -35.58 -4.12 -10.17
N VAL A 308 -34.80 -4.91 -9.42
CA VAL A 308 -33.44 -4.54 -9.03
C VAL A 308 -32.50 -4.56 -10.24
N LEU A 309 -32.57 -5.60 -11.08
CA LEU A 309 -31.80 -5.68 -12.32
C LEU A 309 -32.11 -4.52 -13.29
N ARG A 310 -33.34 -4.00 -13.27
CA ARG A 310 -33.69 -2.81 -14.05
C ARG A 310 -33.01 -1.56 -13.47
N ALA A 311 -33.13 -1.32 -12.17
CA ALA A 311 -32.47 -0.18 -11.53
C ALA A 311 -30.94 -0.20 -11.70
N PHE A 312 -30.34 -1.38 -11.69
CA PHE A 312 -28.91 -1.57 -11.96
C PHE A 312 -28.53 -1.20 -13.40
N ARG A 313 -29.31 -1.64 -14.41
CA ARG A 313 -29.11 -1.22 -15.80
C ARG A 313 -29.27 0.28 -16.00
N ASP A 314 -30.30 0.88 -15.39
CA ASP A 314 -30.49 2.33 -15.42
C ASP A 314 -29.27 3.05 -14.81
N ALA A 315 -28.56 2.45 -13.85
CA ALA A 315 -27.32 3.01 -13.29
C ALA A 315 -26.12 2.84 -14.23
N GLN A 316 -25.98 1.70 -14.91
CA GLN A 316 -24.95 1.48 -15.93
C GLN A 316 -25.05 2.50 -17.08
N GLU A 317 -26.26 2.77 -17.56
CA GLU A 317 -26.52 3.78 -18.59
C GLU A 317 -26.07 5.18 -18.12
N ARG A 318 -26.39 5.57 -16.88
CA ARG A 318 -25.95 6.88 -16.33
C ARG A 318 -24.44 7.02 -16.22
N VAL A 319 -23.74 5.96 -15.82
CA VAL A 319 -22.28 5.98 -15.70
C VAL A 319 -21.64 6.05 -17.09
N ALA A 320 -22.20 5.35 -18.08
CA ALA A 320 -21.75 5.42 -19.47
C ALA A 320 -21.99 6.80 -20.10
N ASP A 321 -23.17 7.39 -19.88
CA ASP A 321 -23.51 8.72 -20.42
C ASP A 321 -22.65 9.82 -19.77
N GLY A 322 -22.41 9.75 -18.44
CA GLY A 322 -21.58 10.72 -17.73
C GLY A 322 -20.09 10.69 -18.13
N GLY A 323 -19.56 9.54 -18.54
CA GLY A 323 -18.19 9.44 -19.06
C GLY A 323 -18.02 9.99 -20.48
N ALA A 324 -19.10 10.09 -21.26
CA ALA A 324 -19.06 10.63 -22.62
C ALA A 324 -19.00 12.17 -22.68
N ASP A 325 -19.41 12.85 -21.60
CA ASP A 325 -19.32 14.31 -21.48
C ASP A 325 -17.88 14.75 -21.09
N ASP A 326 -17.17 13.97 -20.26
CA ASP A 326 -15.78 14.24 -19.86
C ASP A 326 -14.77 14.02 -21.01
N GLU A 327 -15.06 13.14 -21.97
CA GLU A 327 -14.23 12.94 -23.17
C GLU A 327 -14.40 14.06 -24.22
N GLN A 328 -15.49 14.82 -24.20
CA GLN A 328 -15.74 15.92 -25.15
C GLN A 328 -15.10 17.26 -24.73
N GLU A 329 -14.89 17.51 -23.43
CA GLU A 329 -14.18 18.71 -22.96
C GLU A 329 -12.65 18.66 -23.19
N GLY A 330 -12.09 17.48 -23.48
CA GLY A 330 -10.64 17.29 -23.73
C GLY A 330 -10.17 17.63 -25.16
N ASP A 331 -11.10 17.76 -26.13
CA ASP A 331 -10.77 17.89 -27.56
C ASP A 331 -11.08 19.30 -28.14
N GLU A 332 -11.66 20.23 -27.37
CA GLU A 332 -12.02 21.56 -27.85
C GLU A 332 -10.91 22.64 -27.77
N ASP A 333 -9.77 22.38 -27.11
CA ASP A 333 -8.70 23.40 -26.94
C ASP A 333 -7.53 23.28 -27.95
N ALA A 334 -7.73 22.59 -29.08
CA ALA A 334 -6.73 22.47 -30.14
C ALA A 334 -7.27 22.95 -31.50
N GLY A 335 -7.84 24.15 -31.56
CA GLY A 335 -8.36 24.63 -32.83
C GLY A 335 -8.89 26.05 -32.89
N SER A 336 -8.07 27.07 -32.59
CA SER A 336 -8.02 28.29 -33.42
C SER A 336 -7.11 29.35 -32.80
N GLU A 337 -5.95 29.58 -33.42
CA GLU A 337 -5.46 30.96 -33.60
C GLU A 337 -4.48 30.98 -34.77
N ASN A 338 -4.99 31.35 -35.93
CA ASN A 338 -4.22 31.77 -37.08
C ASN A 338 -4.52 33.27 -37.28
N PRO A 339 -3.58 34.20 -37.04
CA PRO A 339 -3.73 35.55 -37.52
C PRO A 339 -2.97 35.69 -38.85
N GLU A 340 -3.73 35.73 -39.94
CA GLU A 340 -3.27 36.34 -41.17
C GLU A 340 -3.04 37.85 -40.95
N GLY A 341 -1.83 38.31 -41.29
CA GLY A 341 -1.58 39.51 -42.12
C GLY A 341 -1.85 40.90 -41.55
N GLY A 342 -0.83 41.77 -41.62
CA GLY A 342 -1.03 43.23 -41.71
C GLY A 342 0.16 44.10 -41.31
N ASP A 343 0.91 44.54 -42.32
CA ASP A 343 1.68 45.81 -42.45
C ASP A 343 2.44 46.40 -41.24
N LEU A 344 3.78 46.42 -41.33
CA LEU A 344 4.61 47.61 -41.68
C LEU A 344 6.11 47.27 -41.72
#